data_AF-A0A097IY78-F1
#
_entry.id   AF-A0A097IY78-F1
#
_cell.length_a   1.000
_cell.length_b   1.000
_cell.length_c   1.000
_cell.angle_alpha   90.00
_cell.angle_beta   90.00
_cell.angle_gamma   90.00
#
_symmetry.space_group_name_H-M   'P 1'
#
loop_
_entity.id
_entity.type
_entity.pdbx_description
1 polymer ?
#
loop_
_entity_poly.entity_id
_entity_poly.type
_entity_poly.pdbx_seq_one_letter_code
_entity_poly.pdbx_strand_id
1 'polypeptide(L)'
;MAITTISVDTETAAKLDRLAKANKVAKKEYISYALNYFEKYGINPVKHESPAQEMQTLIKRVNQIVAFIRKQEQEVLHPLCEATTVTNAKIENALPDLLTVKRFEGFMDALDESMKWQEQKWDEREKRLEIMYERLSKLFEILEQFEQ
;
A
#
# COMPACT_ATOMS: atom_id res chain seq x y z
N MET A 1 32.09 -6.19 -59.11
CA MET A 1 32.26 -5.38 -57.89
C MET A 1 33.58 -4.65 -58.00
N ALA A 2 33.59 -3.33 -57.85
CA ALA A 2 34.83 -2.57 -57.76
C ALA A 2 35.58 -2.96 -56.47
N ILE A 3 36.89 -3.11 -56.57
CA ILE A 3 37.75 -3.46 -55.43
C ILE A 3 38.48 -2.19 -55.03
N THR A 4 38.37 -1.81 -53.77
CA THR A 4 39.04 -0.62 -53.22
C THR A 4 40.13 -1.07 -52.25
N THR A 5 41.28 -0.41 -52.30
CA THR A 5 42.41 -0.71 -51.41
C THR A 5 42.39 0.23 -50.20
N ILE A 6 42.54 -0.33 -49.01
CA ILE A 6 42.74 0.40 -47.75
C ILE A 6 44.16 0.16 -47.26
N SER A 7 44.83 1.23 -46.83
CA SER A 7 46.16 1.13 -46.22
C SER A 7 46.00 0.95 -44.71
N VAL A 8 46.63 -0.08 -44.17
CA VAL A 8 46.65 -0.39 -42.73
C VAL A 8 48.08 -0.69 -42.31
N ASP A 9 48.41 -0.42 -41.05
CA ASP A 9 49.69 -0.79 -40.48
C ASP A 9 49.81 -2.32 -40.32
N THR A 10 51.04 -2.81 -40.15
CA THR A 10 51.35 -4.22 -40.03
C THR A 10 50.73 -4.88 -38.79
N GLU A 11 50.55 -4.14 -37.70
CA GLU A 11 49.94 -4.65 -36.47
C GLU A 11 48.43 -4.86 -36.65
N THR A 12 47.74 -3.89 -37.25
CA THR A 12 46.31 -3.98 -37.58
C THR A 12 46.05 -5.09 -38.60
N ALA A 13 46.94 -5.26 -39.59
CA ALA A 13 46.85 -6.36 -40.55
C ALA A 13 46.99 -7.74 -39.87
N ALA A 14 47.88 -7.87 -38.88
CA ALA A 14 48.05 -9.10 -38.10
C ALA A 14 46.83 -9.38 -37.20
N LYS A 15 46.27 -8.34 -36.55
CA LYS A 15 45.04 -8.46 -35.76
C LYS A 15 43.85 -8.90 -36.62
N LEU A 16 43.69 -8.31 -37.80
CA LEU A 16 42.66 -8.70 -38.77
C LEU A 16 42.84 -10.16 -39.21
N ASP A 17 44.07 -10.61 -39.49
CA ASP A 17 44.35 -12.00 -39.85
C ASP A 17 43.96 -12.97 -38.72
N ARG A 18 44.31 -12.63 -37.47
CA ARG A 18 43.93 -13.42 -36.30
C ARG A 18 42.41 -13.52 -36.13
N LEU A 19 41.70 -12.40 -36.26
CA LEU A 19 40.25 -12.32 -36.08
C LEU A 19 39.51 -13.03 -37.22
N ALA A 20 39.96 -12.87 -38.46
CA ALA A 20 39.39 -13.56 -39.61
C ALA A 20 39.55 -15.09 -39.48
N LYS A 21 40.74 -15.56 -39.09
CA LYS A 21 41.01 -16.98 -38.81
C LYS A 21 40.15 -17.53 -37.66
N ALA A 22 40.04 -16.79 -36.57
CA ALA A 22 39.22 -17.21 -35.42
C ALA A 22 37.74 -17.38 -35.79
N ASN A 23 37.23 -16.53 -36.68
CA ASN A 23 35.84 -16.58 -37.17
C ASN A 23 35.68 -17.42 -38.44
N LYS A 24 36.74 -18.09 -38.92
CA LYS A 24 36.75 -18.97 -40.10
C LYS A 24 36.24 -18.29 -41.39
N VAL A 25 36.55 -17.01 -41.58
CA VAL A 25 36.15 -16.22 -42.75
C VAL A 25 37.35 -15.55 -43.41
N ALA A 26 37.23 -15.17 -44.69
CA ALA A 26 38.28 -14.40 -45.35
C ALA A 26 38.35 -12.96 -44.78
N LYS A 27 39.53 -12.32 -44.87
CA LYS A 27 39.73 -10.94 -44.37
C LYS A 27 38.73 -9.94 -44.96
N LYS A 28 38.45 -10.07 -46.26
CA LYS A 28 37.47 -9.23 -46.97
C LYS A 28 36.06 -9.40 -46.38
N GLU A 29 35.64 -10.64 -46.17
CA GLU A 29 34.31 -10.97 -45.64
C GLU A 29 34.17 -10.52 -44.19
N TYR A 30 35.23 -10.70 -43.39
CA TYR A 30 35.25 -10.23 -42.01
C TYR A 30 35.00 -8.73 -41.90
N ILE A 31 35.65 -7.91 -42.75
CA ILE A 31 35.42 -6.46 -42.78
C ILE A 31 33.99 -6.13 -43.18
N SER A 32 33.46 -6.78 -44.22
CA SER A 32 32.07 -6.57 -44.64
C SER A 32 31.07 -6.92 -43.53
N TYR A 33 31.29 -8.03 -42.82
CA TYR A 33 30.44 -8.41 -41.69
C TYR A 33 30.57 -7.44 -40.52
N ALA A 34 31.78 -6.96 -40.21
CA ALA A 34 31.99 -5.99 -39.14
C ALA A 34 31.28 -4.66 -39.43
N LEU A 35 31.36 -4.15 -40.67
CA LEU A 35 30.65 -2.92 -41.06
C LEU A 35 29.14 -3.09 -40.96
N ASN A 36 28.60 -4.20 -41.48
CA ASN A 36 27.17 -4.49 -41.36
C ASN A 36 26.73 -4.67 -39.90
N TYR A 37 27.60 -5.21 -39.04
CA TYR A 37 27.33 -5.34 -37.62
C TYR A 37 27.24 -3.98 -36.93
N PHE A 38 28.19 -3.07 -37.20
CA PHE A 38 28.13 -1.72 -36.64
C PHE A 38 26.90 -0.94 -37.11
N GLU A 39 26.53 -1.06 -38.38
CA GLU A 39 25.34 -0.40 -38.93
C GLU A 39 24.04 -0.98 -38.35
N LYS A 40 23.92 -2.32 -38.31
CA LYS A 40 22.71 -3.00 -37.83
C LYS A 40 22.47 -2.81 -36.33
N TYR A 41 23.52 -2.82 -35.53
CA TYR A 41 23.43 -2.72 -34.07
C TYR A 41 23.67 -1.31 -33.54
N GLY A 42 23.94 -0.32 -34.43
CA GLY A 42 24.17 1.07 -34.05
C GLY A 42 25.40 1.30 -33.18
N ILE A 43 26.34 0.36 -33.15
CA ILE A 43 27.53 0.41 -32.29
C ILE A 43 28.57 1.32 -32.94
N ASN A 44 28.96 2.40 -32.23
CA ASN A 44 29.99 3.30 -32.71
C ASN A 44 31.39 2.81 -32.29
N PRO A 45 32.26 2.38 -33.21
CA PRO A 45 33.59 1.85 -32.88
C PRO A 45 34.56 2.90 -32.30
N VAL A 46 34.20 4.19 -32.33
CA VAL A 46 35.03 5.30 -31.84
C VAL A 46 34.56 5.81 -30.46
N LYS A 47 33.26 5.75 -30.17
CA LYS A 47 32.67 6.41 -28.99
C LYS A 47 32.01 5.47 -27.97
N HIS A 48 31.71 4.22 -28.31
CA HIS A 48 30.89 3.41 -27.40
C HIS A 48 31.65 2.88 -26.19
N GLU A 49 31.00 3.00 -25.03
CA GLU A 49 31.28 2.16 -23.87
C GLU A 49 30.97 0.69 -24.24
N SER A 50 31.78 -0.22 -23.69
CA SER A 50 31.73 -1.62 -24.07
C SER A 50 30.31 -2.18 -23.86
N PRO A 51 29.75 -2.97 -24.79
CA PRO A 51 28.46 -3.65 -24.57
C PRO A 51 28.39 -4.42 -23.24
N ALA A 52 29.53 -4.87 -22.72
CA ALA A 52 29.64 -5.48 -21.40
C ALA A 52 29.35 -4.49 -20.25
N GLN A 53 29.78 -3.23 -20.35
CA GLN A 53 29.54 -2.19 -19.35
C GLN A 53 28.08 -1.78 -19.29
N GLU A 54 27.43 -1.59 -20.45
CA GLU A 54 25.99 -1.32 -20.52
C GLU A 54 25.17 -2.47 -19.93
N MET A 55 25.56 -3.72 -20.24
CA MET A 55 24.93 -4.90 -19.65
C MET A 55 25.10 -4.93 -18.12
N GLN A 56 26.27 -4.57 -17.61
CA GLN A 56 26.54 -4.47 -16.17
C GLN A 56 25.67 -3.38 -15.50
N THR A 57 25.50 -2.24 -16.16
CA THR A 57 24.61 -1.17 -15.67
C THR A 57 23.17 -1.64 -15.60
N LEU A 58 22.68 -2.35 -16.63
CA LEU A 58 21.35 -2.93 -16.62
C LEU A 58 21.16 -3.95 -15.49
N ILE A 59 22.13 -4.86 -15.31
CA ILE A 59 22.12 -5.84 -14.22
C ILE A 59 22.04 -5.15 -12.85
N LYS A 60 22.82 -4.09 -12.63
CA LYS A 60 22.77 -3.32 -11.37
C LYS A 60 21.38 -2.72 -11.13
N ARG A 61 20.75 -2.14 -12.16
CA ARG A 61 19.39 -1.57 -12.05
C ARG A 61 18.35 -2.65 -11.76
N VAL A 62 18.44 -3.81 -12.41
CA VAL A 62 17.54 -4.94 -12.13
C VAL A 62 17.70 -5.42 -10.68
N ASN A 63 18.93 -5.55 -10.18
CA ASN A 63 19.17 -5.93 -8.79
C ASN A 63 18.57 -4.93 -7.79
N GLN A 64 18.63 -3.62 -8.09
CA GLN A 64 17.99 -2.60 -7.27
C GLN A 64 16.47 -2.75 -7.24
N ILE A 65 15.84 -3.04 -8.38
CA ILE A 65 14.38 -3.28 -8.45
C ILE A 65 14.01 -4.52 -7.65
N VAL A 66 14.75 -5.62 -7.78
CA VAL A 66 14.51 -6.84 -7.01
C VAL A 66 14.64 -6.59 -5.51
N ALA A 67 15.66 -5.84 -5.08
CA ALA A 67 15.84 -5.46 -3.69
C ALA A 67 14.67 -4.59 -3.17
N PHE A 68 14.19 -3.65 -3.98
CA PHE A 68 13.03 -2.83 -3.67
C PHE A 68 11.76 -3.67 -3.51
N ILE A 69 11.49 -4.59 -4.44
CA ILE A 69 10.32 -5.48 -4.37
C ILE A 69 10.34 -6.31 -3.09
N ARG A 70 11.48 -6.93 -2.75
CA ARG A 70 11.63 -7.70 -1.51
C ARG A 70 11.38 -6.85 -0.27
N LYS A 71 11.86 -5.62 -0.27
CA LYS A 71 11.64 -4.69 0.84
C LYS A 71 10.16 -4.33 0.99
N GLN A 72 9.47 -4.03 -0.12
CA GLN A 72 8.03 -3.76 -0.12
C GLN A 72 7.21 -4.98 0.33
N GLU A 73 7.58 -6.18 -0.11
CA GLU A 73 6.96 -7.42 0.31
C GLU A 73 7.08 -7.61 1.83
N GLN A 74 8.28 -7.44 2.38
CA GLN A 74 8.57 -7.67 3.80
C GLN A 74 7.99 -6.58 4.72
N GLU A 75 8.13 -5.30 4.36
CA GLU A 75 7.76 -4.20 5.24
C GLU A 75 6.29 -3.77 5.11
N VAL A 76 5.65 -4.06 3.97
CA VAL A 76 4.29 -3.57 3.68
C VAL A 76 3.32 -4.72 3.45
N LEU A 77 3.57 -5.56 2.45
CA LEU A 77 2.56 -6.56 2.04
C LEU A 77 2.35 -7.66 3.09
N HIS A 78 3.42 -8.19 3.68
CA HIS A 78 3.30 -9.22 4.72
C HIS A 78 2.55 -8.72 5.96
N PRO A 79 2.95 -7.59 6.58
CA PRO A 79 2.21 -7.04 7.73
C PRO A 79 0.75 -6.70 7.41
N LEU A 80 0.46 -6.20 6.21
CA LEU A 80 -0.91 -5.92 5.80
C LEU A 80 -1.74 -7.20 5.68
N CYS A 81 -1.19 -8.25 5.07
CA CYS A 81 -1.85 -9.55 5.00
C CYS A 81 -2.13 -10.11 6.39
N GLU A 82 -1.14 -10.10 7.29
CA GLU A 82 -1.30 -10.56 8.68
C GLU A 82 -2.38 -9.75 9.42
N ALA A 83 -2.32 -8.42 9.35
CA ALA A 83 -3.32 -7.54 9.98
C ALA A 83 -4.73 -7.78 9.41
N THR A 84 -4.84 -8.02 8.10
CA THR A 84 -6.12 -8.33 7.44
C THR A 84 -6.66 -9.67 7.92
N THR A 85 -5.84 -10.71 7.98
CA THR A 85 -6.24 -12.04 8.48
C THR A 85 -6.69 -11.96 9.94
N VAL A 86 -5.96 -11.25 10.80
CA VAL A 86 -6.35 -11.04 12.21
C VAL A 86 -7.67 -10.29 12.31
N THR A 87 -7.86 -9.25 11.49
CA THR A 87 -9.10 -8.46 11.48
C THR A 87 -10.28 -9.30 11.01
N ASN A 88 -10.09 -10.11 9.96
CA ASN A 88 -11.13 -11.00 9.46
C ASN A 88 -11.54 -12.04 10.52
N ALA A 89 -10.58 -12.67 11.20
CA ALA A 89 -10.86 -13.61 12.29
C ALA A 89 -11.60 -12.95 13.45
N LYS A 90 -11.25 -11.70 13.81
CA LYS A 90 -11.99 -10.94 14.83
C LYS A 90 -13.43 -10.67 14.41
N ILE A 91 -13.66 -10.30 13.15
CA ILE A 91 -15.00 -10.08 12.61
C ILE A 91 -15.80 -11.38 12.63
N GLU A 92 -15.24 -12.47 12.11
CA GLU A 92 -15.91 -13.79 12.09
C GLU A 92 -16.31 -14.27 13.50
N ASN A 93 -15.47 -14.02 14.50
CA ASN A 93 -15.77 -14.38 15.89
C ASN A 93 -16.79 -13.43 16.55
N ALA A 94 -16.71 -12.12 16.29
CA ALA A 94 -17.56 -11.13 16.97
C ALA A 94 -18.94 -10.96 16.32
N LEU A 95 -19.07 -11.21 15.02
CA LEU A 95 -20.28 -10.97 14.24
C LEU A 95 -21.49 -11.81 14.72
N PRO A 96 -21.35 -13.12 15.02
CA PRO A 96 -22.45 -13.91 15.57
C PRO A 96 -22.95 -13.38 16.92
N ASP A 97 -22.03 -12.96 17.80
CA ASP A 97 -22.34 -12.46 19.14
C ASP A 97 -22.98 -11.07 19.16
N LEU A 98 -22.75 -10.25 18.13
CA LEU A 98 -23.33 -8.92 17.97
C LEU A 98 -24.73 -8.95 17.34
N LEU A 99 -25.01 -9.94 16.49
CA LEU A 99 -26.27 -10.06 15.74
C LEU A 99 -27.26 -11.07 16.33
N THR A 100 -26.96 -11.68 17.47
CA THR A 100 -27.91 -12.61 18.08
C THR A 100 -29.13 -11.84 18.59
N VAL A 101 -30.31 -12.15 18.02
CA VAL A 101 -31.62 -11.57 18.39
C VAL A 101 -31.80 -11.54 19.91
N LYS A 102 -31.41 -12.61 20.61
CA LYS A 102 -31.47 -12.72 22.08
C LYS A 102 -30.70 -11.62 22.84
N ARG A 103 -29.54 -11.17 22.32
CA ARG A 103 -28.75 -10.10 22.95
C ARG A 103 -29.37 -8.73 22.70
N PHE A 104 -29.96 -8.54 21.51
CA PHE A 104 -30.72 -7.35 21.19
C PHE A 104 -32.01 -7.27 22.03
N GLU A 105 -32.74 -8.37 22.16
CA GLU A 105 -33.91 -8.49 23.05
C GLU A 105 -33.54 -8.17 24.49
N GLY A 106 -32.50 -8.79 25.05
CA GLY A 106 -32.07 -8.49 26.41
C GLY A 106 -31.59 -7.05 26.62
N PHE A 107 -31.02 -6.42 25.59
CA PHE A 107 -30.69 -4.99 25.63
C PHE A 107 -31.95 -4.11 25.60
N MET A 108 -32.93 -4.44 24.76
CA MET A 108 -34.21 -3.74 24.69
C MET A 108 -34.99 -3.87 26.01
N ASP A 109 -34.97 -5.04 26.64
CA ASP A 109 -35.59 -5.27 27.95
C ASP A 109 -34.91 -4.39 29.03
N ALA A 110 -33.58 -4.36 29.07
CA ALA A 110 -32.84 -3.52 30.01
C ALA A 110 -33.08 -2.02 29.78
N LEU A 111 -33.23 -1.59 28.51
CA LEU A 111 -33.61 -0.23 28.17
C LEU A 111 -35.04 0.09 28.63
N ASP A 112 -35.98 -0.82 28.41
CA ASP A 112 -37.38 -0.67 28.83
C ASP A 112 -37.49 -0.55 30.36
N GLU A 113 -36.79 -1.40 31.10
CA GLU A 113 -36.69 -1.31 32.57
C GLU A 113 -36.10 0.03 33.03
N SER A 114 -35.03 0.49 32.37
CA SER A 114 -34.40 1.78 32.66
C SER A 114 -35.36 2.96 32.41
N MET A 115 -36.10 2.92 31.29
CA MET A 115 -37.09 3.95 30.96
C MET A 115 -38.23 3.98 32.00
N LYS A 116 -38.78 2.83 32.37
CA LYS A 116 -39.81 2.72 33.41
C LYS A 116 -39.32 3.27 34.76
N TRP A 117 -38.08 2.98 35.13
CA TRP A 117 -37.51 3.50 36.37
C TRP A 117 -37.33 5.03 36.34
N GLN A 118 -36.97 5.60 35.19
CA GLN A 118 -36.92 7.05 35.00
C GLN A 118 -38.30 7.67 35.13
N GLU A 119 -39.31 7.09 34.48
CA GLU A 119 -40.71 7.56 34.53
C GLU A 119 -41.25 7.56 35.96
N GLN A 120 -41.07 6.48 36.70
CA GLN A 120 -41.45 6.42 38.13
C GLN A 120 -40.76 7.50 38.96
N LYS A 121 -39.49 7.80 38.67
CA LYS A 121 -38.78 8.89 39.34
C LYS A 121 -39.33 10.26 38.98
N TRP A 122 -39.79 10.45 37.75
CA TRP A 122 -40.43 11.69 37.33
C TRP A 122 -41.76 11.87 38.05
N ASP A 123 -42.63 10.85 38.07
CA ASP A 123 -43.90 10.86 38.79
C ASP A 123 -43.72 11.15 40.28
N GLU A 124 -42.73 10.51 40.89
CA GLU A 124 -42.42 10.69 42.31
C GLU A 124 -41.88 12.09 42.63
N ARG A 125 -41.13 12.70 41.70
CA ARG A 125 -40.69 14.10 41.82
C ARG A 125 -41.86 15.06 41.66
N GLU A 126 -42.74 14.79 40.70
CA GLU A 126 -43.93 15.61 40.44
C GLU A 126 -44.86 15.64 41.65
N LYS A 127 -45.18 14.47 42.24
CA LYS A 127 -45.96 14.37 43.48
C LYS A 127 -45.32 15.14 44.64
N ARG A 128 -44.00 15.07 44.80
CA ARG A 128 -43.29 15.85 45.83
C ARG A 128 -43.42 17.34 45.59
N LEU A 129 -43.36 17.77 44.33
CA LEU A 129 -43.50 19.17 43.94
C LEU A 129 -44.92 19.67 44.23
N GLU A 130 -45.93 18.85 43.94
CA GLU A 130 -47.33 19.14 44.24
C GLU A 130 -47.57 19.29 45.75
N ILE A 131 -47.08 18.34 46.56
CA ILE A 131 -47.14 18.43 48.02
C ILE A 131 -46.40 19.68 48.54
N MET A 132 -45.25 20.00 47.97
CA MET A 132 -44.50 21.20 48.35
C MET A 132 -45.30 22.47 48.02
N TYR A 133 -45.92 22.51 46.85
CA TYR A 133 -46.74 23.64 46.40
C TYR A 133 -47.95 23.84 47.30
N GLU A 134 -48.66 22.77 47.66
CA GLU A 134 -49.78 22.83 48.62
C GLU A 134 -49.34 23.38 49.98
N ARG A 135 -48.18 22.94 50.49
CA ARG A 135 -47.64 23.44 51.77
C ARG A 135 -47.28 24.91 51.69
N LEU A 136 -46.67 25.35 50.59
CA LEU A 136 -46.32 26.74 50.35
C LEU A 136 -47.59 27.61 50.28
N SER A 137 -48.63 27.16 49.58
CA SER A 137 -49.91 27.86 49.50
C SER A 137 -50.53 28.05 50.89
N LYS A 138 -50.57 27.00 51.71
CA LYS A 138 -51.08 27.09 53.09
C LYS A 138 -50.27 28.05 53.96
N LEU A 139 -48.94 28.06 53.82
CA LEU A 139 -48.10 29.02 54.54
C LEU A 139 -48.38 30.46 54.10
N PHE A 140 -48.61 30.69 52.80
CA PHE A 140 -48.94 32.00 52.27
C PHE A 140 -50.29 32.51 52.80
N GLU A 141 -51.31 31.66 52.81
CA GLU A 141 -52.63 31.97 53.40
C GLU A 141 -52.54 32.33 54.90
N ILE A 142 -51.69 31.62 55.66
CA ILE A 142 -51.46 31.93 57.08
C ILE A 142 -50.79 33.29 57.24
N LEU A 143 -49.80 33.62 56.40
CA LEU A 143 -49.10 34.90 56.47
C LEU A 143 -50.04 36.08 56.13
N GLU A 144 -50.93 35.92 55.14
CA GLU A 144 -51.96 36.93 54.83
C GLU A 144 -52.93 37.15 56.00
N GLN A 145 -53.21 36.13 56.81
CA GLN A 145 -54.05 36.26 58.02
C GLN A 145 -53.36 37.01 59.18
N PHE A 146 -52.03 37.06 59.22
CA PHE A 146 -51.28 37.80 60.25
C PHE A 146 -51.05 39.28 59.88
N GLU A 147 -51.34 39.67 58.64
CA GLU A 147 -51.18 41.04 58.14
C GLU A 147 -52.45 41.91 58.28
N GLN A 148 -53.57 41.34 58.77
CA GLN A 148 -54.84 42.01 59.11
C GLN A 148 -54.97 42.23 60.63
#